data_AF-A0A939KUE9-F1
#
_entry.id   AF-A0A939KUE9-F1
#
_cell.length_a   1.000
_cell.length_b   1.000
_cell.length_c   1.000
_cell.angle_alpha   90.00
_cell.angle_beta   90.00
_cell.angle_gamma   90.00
#
_symmetry.space_group_name_H-M   'P 1'
#
loop_
_entity.id
_entity.type
_entity.pdbx_description
1 polymer ?
#
loop_
_entity_poly.entity_id
_entity_poly.type
_entity_poly.pdbx_seq_one_letter_code
_entity_poly.pdbx_strand_id
1 'polypeptide(L)' 'MGINVLVSYQLINDQGELLAFKVTPGNVDEGKPVPDLTQYLIGKIFGDRGYISQELFEKLYEQG' A
#
# COMPACT_ATOMS: atom_id res chain seq x y z
N MET A 1 15.27 12.27 -23.40
CA MET A 1 14.59 11.04 -22.95
C MET A 1 14.86 10.90 -21.46
N GLY A 2 13.86 11.14 -20.61
CA GLY A 2 13.99 10.92 -19.16
C GLY A 2 13.65 9.48 -18.82
N ILE A 3 14.40 8.87 -17.92
CA ILE A 3 14.06 7.55 -17.38
C ILE A 3 12.97 7.75 -16.34
N ASN A 4 11.82 7.11 -16.54
CA ASN A 4 10.79 7.02 -15.50
C ASN A 4 11.20 5.92 -14.52
N VAL A 5 11.52 6.29 -13.29
CA VAL A 5 11.73 5.33 -12.21
C VAL A 5 10.35 4.78 -11.81
N LEU A 6 10.24 3.46 -11.70
CA LEU A 6 9.05 2.79 -11.19
C LEU A 6 9.34 2.29 -9.76
N VAL A 7 8.31 2.31 -8.92
CA VAL A 7 8.32 1.74 -7.57
C VAL A 7 7.18 0.74 -7.45
N SER A 8 7.37 -0.29 -6.62
CA SER A 8 6.36 -1.33 -6.41
C SER A 8 5.99 -1.42 -4.94
N TYR A 9 4.68 -1.54 -4.68
CA TYR A 9 4.11 -1.78 -3.37
C TYR A 9 3.59 -3.21 -3.33
N GLN A 10 3.83 -3.92 -2.22
CA GLN A 10 3.52 -5.33 -2.07
C GLN A 10 2.82 -5.55 -0.72
N LEU A 11 1.74 -6.32 -0.71
CA LEU A 11 1.12 -6.82 0.49
C LEU A 11 1.44 -8.30 0.62
N ILE A 12 2.07 -8.66 1.72
CA ILE A 12 2.50 -10.03 2.02
C ILE A 12 1.86 -10.41 3.34
N ASN A 13 1.29 -11.62 3.42
CA ASN A 13 0.76 -12.12 4.69
C ASN A 13 1.89 -12.64 5.61
N ASP A 14 1.49 -13.07 6.81
CA ASP A 14 2.39 -13.62 7.82
C ASP A 14 3.08 -14.93 7.42
N GLN A 15 2.56 -15.63 6.41
CA GLN A 15 3.15 -16.84 5.82
C GLN A 15 4.11 -16.54 4.66
N GLY A 16 4.28 -15.26 4.29
CA GLY A 16 5.12 -14.85 3.18
C GLY A 16 4.44 -14.90 1.80
N GLU A 17 3.12 -15.09 1.74
CA GLU A 17 2.36 -15.15 0.49
C GLU A 17 2.05 -13.73 -0.02
N LEU A 18 2.27 -13.49 -1.31
CA LEU A 18 1.92 -12.22 -1.96
C LEU A 18 0.40 -12.15 -2.17
N LEU A 19 -0.27 -11.23 -1.48
CA LEU A 19 -1.72 -11.01 -1.58
C LEU A 19 -2.08 -10.01 -2.68
N ALA A 20 -1.29 -8.95 -2.82
CA ALA A 20 -1.51 -7.89 -3.80
C ALA A 20 -0.22 -7.16 -4.13
N PHE A 21 -0.12 -6.61 -5.34
CA PHE A 21 0.98 -5.73 -5.73
C PHE A 21 0.51 -4.61 -6.65
N LYS A 22 1.19 -3.47 -6.61
CA LYS A 22 0.92 -2.33 -7.48
C LYS A 22 2.21 -1.64 -7.88
N VAL A 23 2.39 -1.43 -9.17
CA VAL A 23 3.54 -0.68 -9.73
C VAL A 23 3.09 0.74 -10.03
N THR A 24 3.84 1.72 -9.59
CA THR A 24 3.58 3.14 -9.86
C THR A 24 4.84 3.85 -10.35
N PRO A 25 4.71 5.02 -10.98
CA PRO A 25 5.82 5.95 -11.09
C PRO A 25 6.42 6.27 -9.71
N GLY A 26 7.73 6.50 -9.66
CA GLY A 26 8.48 6.76 -8.42
C GLY A 26 8.23 8.13 -7.79
N ASN A 27 7.40 8.97 -8.40
CA ASN A 27 6.97 10.26 -7.87
C ASN A 27 5.54 10.21 -7.28
N VAL A 28 4.98 9.01 -7.09
CA VAL A 28 3.68 8.83 -6.45
C VAL A 28 3.86 8.80 -4.93
N ASP A 29 3.04 9.60 -4.26
CA ASP A 29 2.90 9.62 -2.79
C ASP A 29 2.54 8.23 -2.24
N GLU A 30 3.31 7.75 -1.27
CA GLU A 30 3.32 6.38 -0.76
C GLU A 30 1.99 5.92 -0.16
N GLY A 31 1.16 6.85 0.33
CA GLY A 31 -0.15 6.53 0.89
C GLY A 31 -1.26 6.27 -0.14
N LYS A 32 -1.11 6.77 -1.38
CA LYS A 32 -2.17 6.68 -2.42
C LYS A 32 -2.44 5.26 -2.93
N PRO A 33 -1.42 4.39 -3.10
CA PRO A 33 -1.63 3.03 -3.59
C PRO A 33 -2.28 2.09 -2.59
N VAL A 34 -2.18 2.39 -1.27
CA VAL A 34 -2.56 1.46 -0.20
C VAL A 34 -4.06 1.13 -0.21
N PRO A 35 -5.01 2.08 -0.29
CA PRO A 35 -6.44 1.76 -0.33
C PRO A 35 -6.85 0.85 -1.50
N ASP A 36 -6.19 1.01 -2.66
CA ASP A 36 -6.47 0.17 -3.83
C ASP A 36 -5.89 -1.24 -3.67
N LEU A 37 -4.76 -1.37 -2.96
CA LEU A 37 -4.14 -2.66 -2.64
C LEU A 37 -4.97 -3.47 -1.63
N THR A 38 -5.74 -2.80 -0.78
CA THR A 38 -6.46 -3.40 0.35
C THR A 38 -7.94 -3.59 0.09
N GLN A 39 -8.48 -3.09 -1.02
CA GLN A 39 -9.93 -3.01 -1.31
C GLN A 39 -10.73 -4.32 -1.17
N TYR A 40 -10.07 -5.49 -1.25
CA TYR A 40 -10.70 -6.82 -1.14
C TYR A 40 -10.11 -7.68 -0.02
N LEU A 41 -9.30 -7.07 0.86
CA LEU A 41 -8.67 -7.75 1.98
C LEU A 41 -9.35 -7.35 3.28
N ILE A 42 -9.48 -8.30 4.21
CA ILE A 42 -9.96 -8.05 5.58
C ILE A 42 -8.86 -8.40 6.57
N GLY A 43 -8.75 -7.61 7.64
CA GLY A 43 -7.78 -7.84 8.71
C GLY A 43 -6.90 -6.63 9.00
N LYS A 44 -5.74 -6.88 9.60
CA LYS A 44 -4.83 -5.83 10.05
C LYS A 44 -3.69 -5.64 9.05
N ILE A 45 -3.41 -4.39 8.72
CA ILE A 45 -2.26 -4.01 7.90
C ILE A 45 -1.15 -3.49 8.81
N PHE A 46 0.07 -3.94 8.55
CA PHE A 46 1.27 -3.50 9.23
C PHE A 46 2.23 -2.93 8.19
N GLY A 47 2.89 -1.83 8.53
CA GLY A 47 3.87 -1.17 7.69
C GLY A 47 4.92 -0.47 8.54
N ASP A 48 5.98 0.01 7.89
CA ASP A 48 7.07 0.69 8.58
C ASP A 48 6.59 1.96 9.28
N ARG A 49 7.34 2.37 10.31
CA ARG A 49 7.03 3.60 11.04
C ARG A 49 7.04 4.79 10.09
N GLY A 50 5.96 5.56 10.10
CA GLY A 50 5.78 6.73 9.23
C GLY A 50 5.06 6.43 7.91
N TYR A 51 4.84 5.15 7.60
CA TYR A 51 4.19 4.72 6.36
C TYR A 51 2.65 4.82 6.41
N ILE A 52 2.08 4.64 7.60
CA ILE A 52 0.63 4.78 7.83
C ILE A 52 0.38 6.15 8.46
N SER A 53 -0.06 7.10 7.64
CA SER A 53 -0.54 8.40 8.12
C SER A 53 -1.88 8.25 8.86
N GLN A 54 -2.25 9.25 9.67
CA GLN A 54 -3.55 9.26 10.34
C GLN A 54 -4.72 9.21 9.33
N GLU A 55 -4.64 9.97 8.25
CA GLU A 55 -5.66 9.97 7.18
C GLU A 55 -5.78 8.58 6.52
N LEU A 56 -4.65 7.92 6.26
CA LEU A 56 -4.67 6.57 5.69
C LEU A 56 -5.27 5.56 6.68
N PHE A 57 -4.94 5.68 7.97
CA PHE A 57 -5.54 4.84 9.01
C PHE A 57 -7.06 5.00 9.04
N GLU A 58 -7.57 6.23 9.11
CA GLU A 58 -9.01 6.51 9.15
C GLU A 58 -9.72 5.91 7.93
N LYS A 59 -9.15 6.11 6.74
CA LYS A 59 -9.70 5.57 5.49
C LYS A 59 -9.74 4.04 5.46
N LEU A 60 -8.70 3.36 5.96
CA LEU A 60 -8.66 1.90 6.02
C LEU A 60 -9.59 1.36 7.10
N TYR A 61 -9.68 2.04 8.25
CA TYR A 61 -10.55 1.64 9.35
C TYR A 61 -12.03 1.72 8.98
N GLU A 62 -12.41 2.66 8.11
CA GLU A 62 -13.76 2.74 7.54
C GLU A 62 -14.09 1.58 6.58
N GLN A 63 -13.09 0.90 6.02
CA GLN A 63 -13.28 -0.22 5.08
C GLN A 63 -13.58 -1.55 5.77
N GLY A 64 -13.37 -1.66 7.08
CA GLY A 64 -13.60 -2.88 7.88
C GLY A 64 -12.33 -3.46 8.48
#